data_AF-A0A966C5Q3-F1
#
_entry.id   AF-A0A966C5Q3-F1
#
_cell.length_a   1.000
_cell.length_b   1.000
_cell.length_c   1.000
_cell.angle_alpha   90.00
_cell.angle_beta   90.00
_cell.angle_gamma   90.00
#
_symmetry.space_group_name_H-M   'P 1'
#
loop_
_entity.id
_entity.type
_entity.pdbx_description
1 polymer ?
#
loop_
_entity_poly.entity_id
_entity_poly.type
_entity_poly.pdbx_seq_one_letter_code
_entity_poly.pdbx_strand_id
1 'polypeptide(L)' 'GDVNIGEPGALIGFAGPRVIEQTIRQTLPEGFQRAEFLLAHGMLDLVVPRAELPATLARVIGLLA' A
#
# COMPACT_ATOMS: atom_id res chain seq x y z
N GLY A 1 6.60 7.28 6.55
CA GLY A 1 6.62 8.75 6.47
C GLY A 1 5.48 9.29 7.31
N ASP A 2 5.32 10.60 7.36
CA ASP A 2 4.15 11.23 7.99
C ASP A 2 2.85 10.84 7.27
N VAL A 3 2.93 10.62 5.96
CA VAL A 3 1.85 10.07 5.11
C VAL A 3 2.45 9.04 4.15
N ASN A 4 1.88 7.83 4.11
CA ASN A 4 2.22 6.76 3.19
C ASN A 4 1.13 6.59 2.12
N ILE A 5 1.51 6.73 0.84
CA ILE A 5 0.60 6.67 -0.30
C ILE A 5 1.03 5.54 -1.23
N GLY A 6 0.10 4.66 -1.60
CA GLY A 6 0.29 3.61 -2.61
C GLY A 6 -0.49 3.90 -3.90
N GLU A 7 -0.15 3.17 -4.96
CA GLU A 7 -0.94 3.13 -6.21
C GLU A 7 -1.82 1.87 -6.25
N PRO A 8 -2.96 1.88 -6.97
CA PRO A 8 -3.84 0.72 -7.07
C PRO A 8 -3.12 -0.55 -7.51
N GLY A 9 -3.37 -1.66 -6.81
CA GLY A 9 -2.79 -2.98 -7.11
C GLY A 9 -1.28 -3.12 -6.83
N ALA A 10 -0.61 -2.09 -6.31
CA ALA A 10 0.82 -2.16 -5.98
C ALA A 10 1.08 -3.27 -4.95
N LEU A 11 2.13 -4.07 -5.17
CA LEU A 11 2.57 -5.11 -4.25
C LEU A 11 3.62 -4.51 -3.30
N ILE A 12 3.31 -4.47 -2.00
CA ILE A 12 4.13 -3.84 -0.97
C ILE A 12 4.29 -4.82 0.18
N GLY A 13 5.54 -5.12 0.55
CA GLY A 13 5.84 -6.01 1.65
C GLY A 13 7.33 -6.24 1.82
N PHE A 14 7.72 -6.74 2.99
CA PHE A 14 9.12 -7.01 3.32
C PHE A 14 9.64 -8.28 2.63
N ALA A 15 8.85 -9.36 2.65
CA ALA A 15 9.18 -10.63 2.02
C ALA A 15 8.16 -10.95 0.91
N GLY A 16 8.59 -11.60 -0.16
CA GLY A 16 7.69 -12.00 -1.24
C GLY A 16 6.66 -13.06 -0.77
N PRO A 17 5.45 -13.09 -1.37
CA PRO A 17 4.35 -13.94 -0.91
C PRO A 17 4.73 -15.42 -0.89
N ARG A 18 5.46 -15.90 -1.90
CA ARG A 18 5.96 -17.29 -1.98
C ARG A 18 6.84 -17.68 -0.78
N VAL A 19 7.71 -16.78 -0.31
CA VAL A 19 8.59 -17.05 0.84
C VAL A 19 7.77 -17.15 2.11
N ILE A 20 6.76 -16.29 2.27
CA ILE A 20 5.86 -16.29 3.42
C ILE A 20 5.05 -17.59 3.46
N GLU A 21 4.39 -17.97 2.36
CA GLU A 21 3.61 -19.21 2.25
C GLU A 21 4.43 -20.45 2.57
N GLN A 22 5.67 -20.53 2.06
CA GLN A 22 6.58 -21.64 2.36
C GLN A 22 6.96 -21.70 3.84
N THR A 23 7.04 -20.54 4.51
CA THR A 23 7.42 -20.44 5.92
C THR A 23 6.25 -20.81 6.85
N ILE A 24 5.04 -20.28 6.60
CA ILE A 24 3.87 -20.51 7.45
C ILE A 24 3.05 -21.75 7.06
N ARG A 25 3.30 -22.33 5.87
CA ARG A 25 2.59 -23.48 5.29
C ARG A 25 1.07 -23.27 5.17
N GLN A 26 0.66 -22.05 4.84
CA GLN A 26 -0.73 -21.65 4.62
C GLN A 26 -0.81 -20.78 3.37
N THR A 27 -1.97 -20.77 2.71
CA THR A 27 -2.25 -19.86 1.60
C THR A 27 -2.51 -18.46 2.11
N LEU A 28 -1.95 -17.46 1.43
CA LEU A 28 -2.19 -16.07 1.81
C LEU A 28 -3.62 -15.63 1.43
N PRO A 29 -4.24 -14.73 2.21
CA PRO A 29 -5.52 -14.12 1.85
C PRO A 29 -5.48 -13.48 0.47
N GLU A 30 -6.65 -13.37 -0.18
CA GLU A 30 -6.76 -12.64 -1.43
C GLU A 30 -6.36 -11.17 -1.24
N GLY A 31 -5.59 -10.64 -2.18
CA GLY A 31 -5.10 -9.27 -2.11
C GLY A 31 -4.02 -9.04 -1.05
N PHE A 32 -3.52 -10.07 -0.36
CA PHE A 32 -2.41 -9.91 0.59
C PHE A 32 -1.25 -9.13 -0.05
N GLN A 33 -0.67 -8.19 0.71
CA GLN A 33 0.36 -7.24 0.27
C GLN A 33 -0.05 -6.26 -0.84
N ARG A 34 -1.32 -6.26 -1.30
CA ARG A 34 -1.80 -5.21 -2.22
C ARG A 34 -2.04 -3.91 -1.47
N ALA A 35 -1.89 -2.80 -2.18
CA ALA A 35 -2.13 -1.46 -1.63
C ALA A 35 -3.50 -1.34 -0.95
N GLU A 36 -4.56 -1.93 -1.53
CA GLU A 36 -5.91 -1.93 -0.97
C GLU A 36 -5.99 -2.74 0.33
N PHE A 37 -5.31 -3.89 0.38
CA PHE A 37 -5.23 -4.70 1.59
C PHE A 37 -4.48 -3.94 2.68
N LEU A 38 -3.36 -3.30 2.36
CA LEU A 38 -2.58 -2.52 3.32
C LEU A 38 -3.33 -1.28 3.82
N LEU A 39 -4.08 -0.60 2.96
CA LEU A 39 -4.98 0.50 3.35
C LEU A 39 -6.04 0.00 4.34
N ALA A 40 -6.70 -1.13 4.05
CA ALA A 40 -7.70 -1.71 4.93
C ALA A 40 -7.15 -2.15 6.31
N HIS A 41 -5.84 -2.41 6.41
CA HIS A 41 -5.16 -2.82 7.64
C HIS A 41 -4.35 -1.68 8.29
N GLY A 42 -4.53 -0.43 7.86
CA GLY A 42 -3.92 0.76 8.49
C GLY A 42 -2.42 0.93 8.22
N MET A 43 -1.88 0.27 7.20
CA MET A 43 -0.46 0.37 6.81
C MET A 43 -0.21 1.43 5.74
N LEU A 44 -1.25 1.83 4.99
CA LEU A 44 -1.25 2.96 4.07
C LEU A 44 -2.34 3.95 4.48
N ASP A 45 -2.11 5.24 4.20
CA ASP A 45 -3.08 6.30 4.44
C ASP A 45 -3.97 6.54 3.23
N LEU A 46 -3.42 6.34 2.02
CA LEU A 46 -4.10 6.61 0.75
C LEU A 46 -3.68 5.60 -0.32
N VAL A 47 -4.62 5.25 -1.20
CA VAL A 47 -4.37 4.58 -2.48
C VAL A 47 -4.88 5.49 -3.60
N VAL A 48 -3.99 5.95 -4.47
CA VAL A 48 -4.27 7.03 -5.43
C VAL A 48 -3.85 6.61 -6.83
N PRO A 49 -4.75 6.68 -7.84
CA PRO A 49 -4.38 6.45 -9.23
C PRO A 49 -3.26 7.38 -9.70
N ARG A 50 -2.36 6.89 -10.56
CA ARG A 50 -1.18 7.62 -11.03
C ARG A 50 -1.50 9.03 -11.55
N ALA A 51 -2.61 9.18 -12.27
CA ALA A 51 -3.03 10.45 -12.86
C ALA A 51 -3.41 11.51 -11.81
N GLU A 52 -3.84 11.10 -10.61
CA GLU A 52 -4.30 11.97 -9.52
C GLU A 52 -3.21 12.25 -8.48
N LEU A 53 -2.08 11.52 -8.53
CA LEU A 53 -0.98 11.70 -7.59
C LEU A 53 -0.42 13.13 -7.54
N PRO A 54 -0.18 13.84 -8.66
CA PRO A 54 0.37 15.20 -8.59
C PRO A 54 -0.51 16.16 -7.79
N ALA A 55 -1.82 16.12 -8.02
CA ALA A 55 -2.79 16.96 -7.30
C ALA A 55 -2.91 16.56 -5.84
N THR A 56 -2.88 15.25 -5.56
CA THR A 56 -2.95 14.73 -4.19
C THR A 56 -1.73 15.11 -3.37
N LEU A 57 -0.53 14.95 -3.94
CA LEU A 57 0.73 15.32 -3.29
C LEU A 57 0.80 16.82 -3.01
N ALA A 58 0.40 17.67 -3.97
CA ALA A 58 0.34 19.12 -3.78
C ALA A 58 -0.55 19.49 -2.58
N ARG A 59 -1.72 18.86 -2.45
CA ARG A 59 -2.63 19.08 -1.32
C ARG A 59 -2.04 18.62 0.00
N VAL A 60 -1.48 17.41 0.06
CA VAL A 60 -0.91 16.85 1.30
C VAL A 60 0.24 17.72 1.79
N ILE A 61 1.19 18.06 0.91
CA ILE A 61 2.33 18.91 1.26
C ILE A 61 1.85 20.29 1.71
N GLY A 62 0.88 20.88 1.01
CA GLY A 62 0.32 22.19 1.38
C GLY A 62 -0.40 22.22 2.72
N LEU A 63 -0.84 21.07 3.26
CA LEU A 63 -1.43 20.98 4.60
C LEU A 63 -0.38 20.75 5.70
N LEU A 64 0.80 20.26 5.33
CA LEU A 64 1.90 19.94 6.26
C LEU A 64 2.95 21.06 6.36
N ALA A 65 2.96 21.98 5.40
CA ALA A 65 3.78 23.19 5.37
C ALA A 65 3.18 24.30 6.26
#